data_AF-A0A7Y5J6J5-F1
#
_entry.id   AF-A0A7Y5J6J5-F1
#
_cell.length_a   1.000
_cell.length_b   1.000
_cell.length_c   1.000
_cell.angle_alpha   90.00
_cell.angle_beta   90.00
_cell.angle_gamma   90.00
#
_symmetry.space_group_name_H-M   'P 1'
#
loop_
_entity.id
_entity.type
_entity.pdbx_description
1 polymer ?
#
loop_
_entity_poly.entity_id
_entity_poly.type
_entity_poly.pdbx_seq_one_letter_code
_entity_poly.pdbx_strand_id
1 'polypeptide(L)'
;MNKNLLILVVLFSWAFGRIAFAQQVGKKENAEVQRKSSTTKIRYWVWPVPIDSSKGLKMSLYETQDSSLVFAHSGKRFQHGITETETVPVSGIKDIYFRRRTAPSTGAIIGGFTGLIVGALIASEFKSSSYSSGSGSGSGFGFSPIGGLDGIGESFLGMAIGITAGAITGKLIGSSRIKISLNGDWKSYSKQREQLKKISITKQ
;
A
#
# COMPACT_ATOMS: atom_id res chain seq x y z
N MET A 1 -65.54 -22.05 34.16
CA MET A 1 -64.29 -21.91 33.36
C MET A 1 -63.64 -23.28 33.27
N ASN A 2 -63.44 -23.81 32.06
CA ASN A 2 -63.13 -25.22 31.84
C ASN A 2 -61.63 -25.50 32.08
N LYS A 3 -61.28 -26.35 33.06
CA LYS A 3 -59.89 -26.60 33.49
C LYS A 3 -58.99 -27.11 32.35
N ASN A 4 -59.58 -27.79 31.37
CA ASN A 4 -58.86 -28.31 30.19
C ASN A 4 -58.39 -27.20 29.24
N LEU A 5 -59.08 -26.05 29.21
CA LEU A 5 -58.69 -24.91 28.37
C LEU A 5 -57.42 -24.23 28.91
N LEU A 6 -57.28 -24.16 30.24
CA LEU A 6 -56.15 -23.52 30.90
C LEU A 6 -54.83 -24.30 30.69
N ILE A 7 -54.91 -25.64 30.72
CA ILE A 7 -53.76 -26.52 30.50
C ILE A 7 -53.26 -26.42 29.04
N LEU A 8 -54.17 -26.36 28.08
CA LEU A 8 -53.83 -26.21 26.66
C LEU A 8 -53.12 -24.88 26.37
N VAL A 9 -53.57 -23.78 26.97
CA VAL A 9 -52.94 -22.46 26.79
C VAL A 9 -51.53 -22.41 27.39
N VAL A 10 -51.32 -23.04 28.55
CA VAL A 10 -49.98 -23.12 29.19
C VAL A 10 -49.02 -23.97 28.35
N LEU A 11 -49.47 -25.11 27.83
CA LEU A 11 -48.64 -25.97 26.98
C LEU A 11 -48.30 -25.29 25.64
N PHE A 12 -49.25 -24.57 25.03
CA PHE A 12 -48.98 -23.81 23.81
C PHE A 12 -48.00 -22.66 24.04
N SER A 13 -48.13 -21.93 25.15
CA SER A 13 -47.21 -20.84 25.51
C SER A 13 -45.79 -21.36 25.76
N TRP A 14 -45.66 -22.52 26.40
CA TRP A 14 -44.38 -23.16 26.67
C TRP A 14 -43.70 -23.68 25.39
N ALA A 15 -44.47 -24.27 24.48
CA ALA A 15 -43.96 -24.75 23.19
C ALA A 15 -43.52 -23.60 22.27
N PHE A 16 -44.32 -22.54 22.16
CA PHE A 16 -43.97 -21.36 21.36
C PHE A 16 -42.73 -20.63 21.89
N GLY A 17 -42.57 -20.55 23.21
CA GLY A 17 -41.37 -19.96 23.82
C GLY A 17 -40.08 -20.70 23.43
N ARG A 18 -40.11 -22.03 23.37
CA ARG A 18 -38.93 -22.83 22.98
C ARG A 18 -38.61 -22.73 21.48
N ILE A 19 -39.62 -22.65 20.62
CA ILE A 19 -39.42 -22.48 19.18
C ILE A 19 -38.83 -21.09 18.87
N ALA A 20 -39.35 -20.04 19.52
CA ALA A 20 -38.82 -18.68 19.38
C ALA A 20 -37.39 -18.55 19.91
N PHE A 21 -37.07 -19.23 21.02
CA PHE A 21 -35.72 -19.24 21.59
C PHE A 21 -34.73 -20.01 20.68
N ALA A 22 -35.11 -21.18 20.17
CA ALA A 22 -34.26 -21.94 19.23
C ALA A 22 -34.01 -21.17 17.93
N GLN A 23 -35.02 -20.44 17.42
CA GLN A 23 -34.84 -19.56 16.26
C GLN A 23 -33.93 -18.37 16.56
N GLN A 24 -33.98 -17.78 17.76
CA GLN A 24 -33.04 -16.71 18.14
C GLN A 24 -31.60 -17.21 18.29
N VAL A 25 -31.39 -18.40 18.88
CA VAL A 25 -30.06 -18.98 19.05
C VAL A 25 -29.43 -19.33 17.69
N GLY A 26 -30.19 -19.98 16.79
CA GLY A 26 -29.71 -20.30 15.44
C GLY A 26 -29.45 -19.07 14.55
N LYS A 27 -30.13 -17.94 14.79
CA LYS A 27 -29.88 -16.68 14.10
C LYS A 27 -28.60 -15.97 14.58
N LYS A 28 -28.23 -16.15 15.86
CA LYS A 28 -27.00 -15.60 16.44
C LYS A 28 -25.75 -16.35 15.96
N GLU A 29 -25.78 -17.68 15.94
CA GLU A 29 -24.65 -18.48 15.40
C GLU A 29 -24.41 -18.19 13.92
N ASN A 30 -25.47 -18.10 13.10
CA ASN A 30 -25.32 -17.77 11.68
C ASN A 30 -24.87 -16.32 11.44
N ALA A 31 -25.22 -15.36 12.31
CA ALA A 31 -24.72 -13.99 12.23
C ALA A 31 -23.24 -13.88 12.63
N GLU A 32 -22.78 -14.75 13.53
CA GLU A 32 -21.38 -14.80 13.98
C GLU A 32 -20.49 -15.48 12.92
N VAL A 33 -20.98 -16.56 12.29
CA VAL A 33 -20.31 -17.23 11.16
C VAL A 33 -20.36 -16.37 9.87
N GLN A 34 -21.38 -15.52 9.70
CA GLN A 34 -21.48 -14.57 8.59
C GLN A 34 -20.85 -13.20 8.85
N ARG A 35 -20.09 -13.00 9.94
CA ARG A 35 -18.98 -12.02 9.94
C ARG A 35 -17.84 -12.56 9.07
N LYS A 36 -18.18 -12.79 7.79
CA LYS A 36 -17.27 -13.03 6.66
C LYS A 36 -16.02 -12.20 6.84
N SER A 37 -14.87 -12.89 6.89
CA SER A 37 -13.54 -12.30 7.01
C SER A 37 -13.41 -11.08 6.08
N SER A 38 -13.56 -9.87 6.62
CA SER A 38 -13.52 -8.66 5.84
C SER A 38 -12.09 -8.49 5.33
N THR A 39 -11.92 -8.73 4.03
CA THR A 39 -10.60 -8.74 3.44
C THR A 39 -10.15 -7.29 3.24
N THR A 40 -9.14 -6.86 3.98
CA THR A 40 -8.67 -5.47 3.97
C THR A 40 -7.47 -5.31 3.04
N LYS A 41 -7.50 -4.30 2.16
CA LYS A 41 -6.38 -4.02 1.25
C LYS A 41 -5.22 -3.38 2.00
N ILE A 42 -4.05 -4.01 1.93
CA ILE A 42 -2.82 -3.52 2.54
C ILE A 42 -2.20 -2.43 1.66
N ARG A 43 -2.00 -1.24 2.23
CA ARG A 43 -1.48 -0.06 1.50
C ARG A 43 0.04 0.09 1.57
N TYR A 44 0.64 -0.32 2.69
CA TYR A 44 2.05 -0.12 2.99
C TYR A 44 2.75 -1.47 3.18
N TRP A 45 4.00 -1.52 2.74
CA TRP A 45 4.96 -2.54 3.17
C TRP A 45 5.82 -1.95 4.26
N VAL A 46 6.11 -2.75 5.28
CA VAL A 46 6.88 -2.37 6.45
C VAL A 46 8.00 -3.39 6.63
N TRP A 47 9.17 -2.91 7.02
CA TRP A 47 10.34 -3.72 7.35
C TRP A 47 10.81 -3.31 8.75
N PRO A 48 10.31 -3.96 9.81
CA PRO A 48 10.88 -3.80 11.14
C PRO A 48 12.29 -4.40 11.14
N VAL A 49 13.27 -3.62 11.55
CA VAL A 49 14.67 -4.03 11.70
C VAL A 49 14.90 -4.29 13.19
N PRO A 50 15.19 -5.55 13.57
CA PRO A 50 15.56 -5.88 14.94
C PRO A 50 16.82 -5.13 15.40
N ILE A 51 17.01 -4.95 16.70
CA ILE A 51 18.26 -4.37 17.24
C ILE A 51 19.48 -5.19 16.85
N ASP A 52 19.36 -6.51 16.88
CA ASP A 52 20.47 -7.43 16.65
C ASP A 52 20.71 -7.75 15.17
N SER A 53 19.93 -7.15 14.26
CA SER A 53 20.01 -7.43 12.83
C SER A 53 20.09 -6.16 12.00
N SER A 54 20.79 -6.22 10.87
CA SER A 54 20.81 -5.15 9.87
C SER A 54 19.68 -5.27 8.85
N LYS A 55 18.97 -6.40 8.83
CA LYS A 55 17.94 -6.72 7.84
C LYS A 55 16.58 -6.87 8.51
N GLY A 56 15.61 -6.11 8.00
CA GLY A 56 14.21 -6.24 8.39
C GLY A 56 13.47 -7.21 7.48
N LEU A 57 12.55 -7.98 8.07
CA LEU A 57 11.66 -8.85 7.32
C LEU A 57 10.53 -8.03 6.68
N LYS A 58 10.06 -8.43 5.51
CA LYS A 58 9.02 -7.68 4.78
C LYS A 58 7.63 -8.09 5.26
N MET A 59 6.93 -7.18 5.92
CA MET A 59 5.65 -7.45 6.61
C MET A 59 4.69 -6.28 6.39
N SER A 60 3.54 -6.31 7.03
CA SER A 60 2.60 -5.18 7.06
C SER A 60 2.27 -4.84 8.51
N LEU A 61 2.21 -3.56 8.86
CA LEU A 61 1.82 -3.16 10.21
C LEU A 61 0.32 -3.37 10.38
N TYR A 62 -0.07 -4.26 11.29
CA TYR A 62 -1.47 -4.52 11.57
C TYR A 62 -2.03 -3.49 12.56
N GLU A 63 -1.35 -3.35 13.70
CA GLU A 63 -1.78 -2.53 14.83
C GLU A 63 -0.60 -2.00 15.64
N THR A 64 -0.78 -0.83 16.26
CA THR A 64 0.15 -0.24 17.22
C THR A 64 -0.42 -0.35 18.64
N GLN A 65 0.15 -1.20 19.47
CA GLN A 65 -0.22 -1.26 20.88
C GLN A 65 0.52 -0.17 21.66
N ASP A 66 0.42 -0.20 22.98
CA ASP A 66 1.26 0.65 23.79
C ASP A 66 2.71 0.15 23.68
N SER A 67 3.12 -0.94 24.31
CA SER A 67 4.53 -1.37 24.34
C SER A 67 5.03 -2.19 23.15
N SER A 68 4.16 -2.47 22.17
CA SER A 68 4.46 -3.42 21.10
C SER A 68 3.85 -3.01 19.75
N LEU A 69 4.35 -3.62 18.69
CA LEU A 69 3.81 -3.51 17.34
C LEU A 69 3.37 -4.90 16.87
N VAL A 70 2.16 -4.96 16.32
CA VAL A 70 1.63 -6.18 15.73
C VAL A 70 1.78 -6.08 14.22
N PHE A 71 2.45 -7.06 13.65
CA PHE A 71 2.67 -7.15 12.22
C PHE A 71 1.97 -8.36 11.62
N ALA A 72 1.62 -8.28 10.35
CA ALA A 72 0.98 -9.34 9.59
C ALA A 72 1.91 -9.85 8.48
N HIS A 73 2.08 -11.17 8.41
CA HIS A 73 2.78 -11.89 7.35
C HIS A 73 1.87 -12.05 6.15
N SER A 74 1.64 -10.95 5.42
CA SER A 74 0.63 -10.92 4.35
C SER A 74 1.11 -10.32 3.04
N GLY A 75 0.61 -10.93 1.97
CA GLY A 75 0.72 -10.47 0.59
C GLY A 75 -0.11 -9.21 0.33
N LYS A 76 -1.12 -9.28 -0.56
CA LYS A 76 -1.88 -8.09 -1.05
C LYS A 76 -3.01 -7.63 -0.12
N ARG A 77 -3.50 -8.54 0.73
CA ARG A 77 -4.77 -8.41 1.43
C ARG A 77 -4.65 -9.10 2.79
N PHE A 78 -5.13 -8.44 3.82
CA PHE A 78 -5.23 -8.97 5.17
C PHE A 78 -6.61 -9.59 5.39
N GLN A 79 -6.64 -10.74 6.04
CA GLN A 79 -7.87 -11.42 6.48
C GLN A 79 -7.75 -11.74 7.96
N HIS A 80 -8.66 -11.19 8.75
CA HIS A 80 -8.68 -11.43 10.20
C HIS A 80 -8.93 -12.92 10.48
N GLY A 81 -8.17 -13.48 11.43
CA GLY A 81 -8.23 -14.90 11.81
C GLY A 81 -7.55 -15.89 10.85
N ILE A 82 -7.12 -15.44 9.67
CA ILE A 82 -6.45 -16.29 8.66
C ILE A 82 -5.01 -15.86 8.46
N THR A 83 -4.75 -14.55 8.45
CA THR A 83 -3.40 -14.02 8.25
C THR A 83 -2.61 -14.15 9.54
N GLU A 84 -1.45 -14.81 9.48
CA GLU A 84 -0.51 -14.91 10.59
C GLU A 84 -0.02 -13.52 11.02
N THR A 85 -0.02 -13.30 12.33
CA THR A 85 0.42 -12.07 12.96
C THR A 85 1.49 -12.35 13.99
N GLU A 86 2.44 -11.43 14.10
CA GLU A 86 3.55 -11.50 15.03
C GLU A 86 3.58 -10.21 15.85
N THR A 87 3.69 -10.35 17.17
CA THR A 87 3.80 -9.22 18.09
C THR A 87 5.25 -9.03 18.47
N VAL A 88 5.80 -7.86 18.19
CA VAL A 88 7.19 -7.52 18.47
C VAL A 88 7.23 -6.37 19.48
N PRO A 89 7.94 -6.51 20.61
CA PRO A 89 8.08 -5.42 21.56
C PRO A 89 8.88 -4.28 20.95
N VAL A 90 8.50 -3.03 21.26
CA VAL A 90 9.18 -1.83 20.75
C VAL A 90 10.67 -1.84 21.10
N SER A 91 11.02 -2.34 22.28
CA SER A 91 12.40 -2.48 22.75
C SER A 91 13.26 -3.35 21.85
N GLY A 92 12.69 -4.26 21.05
CA GLY A 92 13.41 -5.11 20.12
C GLY A 92 13.61 -4.50 18.73
N ILE A 93 13.08 -3.30 18.47
CA ILE A 93 13.05 -2.69 17.14
C ILE A 93 14.00 -1.50 17.10
N LYS A 94 14.98 -1.57 16.19
CA LYS A 94 15.89 -0.48 15.91
C LYS A 94 15.26 0.55 14.99
N ASP A 95 14.87 0.09 13.80
CA ASP A 95 14.37 0.95 12.74
C ASP A 95 13.14 0.32 12.09
N ILE A 96 12.21 1.16 11.64
CA ILE A 96 11.07 0.74 10.84
C ILE A 96 11.18 1.45 9.51
N TYR A 97 11.39 0.67 8.45
CA TYR A 97 11.28 1.18 7.10
C TYR A 97 9.88 0.91 6.58
N PHE A 98 9.26 1.87 5.92
CA PHE A 98 7.98 1.63 5.26
C PHE A 98 7.91 2.29 3.90
N ARG A 99 7.03 1.76 3.04
CA ARG A 99 6.79 2.29 1.70
C ARG A 99 5.37 1.97 1.25
N ARG A 100 4.73 2.94 0.58
CA ARG A 100 3.43 2.68 -0.06
C ARG A 100 3.62 1.71 -1.23
N ARG A 101 2.78 0.69 -1.34
CA ARG A 101 2.93 -0.36 -2.36
C ARG A 101 2.86 0.15 -3.79
N THR A 102 2.05 1.19 -4.00
CA THR A 102 1.87 1.81 -5.31
C THR A 102 2.94 2.85 -5.62
N ALA A 103 3.82 3.22 -4.67
CA ALA A 103 4.79 4.30 -4.88
C ALA A 103 5.74 4.06 -6.07
N PRO A 104 6.31 2.86 -6.29
CA PRO A 104 7.18 2.64 -7.45
C PRO A 104 6.44 2.77 -8.79
N SER A 105 5.21 2.24 -8.86
CA SER A 105 4.40 2.32 -10.09
C SER A 105 3.89 3.74 -10.34
N THR A 106 3.44 4.44 -9.30
CA THR A 106 3.00 5.83 -9.39
C THR A 106 4.17 6.73 -9.77
N GLY A 107 5.34 6.53 -9.17
CA GLY A 107 6.56 7.23 -9.53
C GLY A 107 6.96 6.99 -10.99
N ALA A 108 6.89 5.75 -11.48
CA ALA A 108 7.16 5.44 -12.88
C ALA A 108 6.20 6.15 -13.85
N ILE A 109 4.91 6.18 -13.52
CA ILE A 109 3.90 6.85 -14.35
C ILE A 109 4.16 8.36 -14.38
N ILE A 110 4.32 9.00 -13.21
CA ILE A 110 4.59 10.45 -13.13
C ILE A 110 5.89 10.79 -13.86
N GLY A 111 6.96 10.04 -13.58
CA GLY A 111 8.25 10.25 -14.24
C GLY A 111 8.17 10.04 -15.75
N GLY A 112 7.43 9.05 -16.23
CA GLY A 112 7.21 8.83 -17.66
C GLY A 112 6.46 9.98 -18.32
N PHE A 113 5.43 10.54 -17.67
CA PHE A 113 4.73 11.73 -18.16
C PHE A 113 5.63 12.97 -18.20
N THR A 114 6.40 13.23 -17.14
CA THR A 114 7.38 14.33 -17.13
C THR A 114 8.42 14.14 -18.23
N GLY A 115 8.91 12.91 -18.39
CA GLY A 115 9.86 12.55 -19.43
C GLY A 115 9.31 12.71 -20.86
N LEU A 116 8.02 12.44 -21.07
CA LEU A 116 7.32 12.72 -22.33
C LEU A 116 7.32 14.22 -22.62
N ILE A 117 6.91 15.04 -21.64
CA ILE A 117 6.83 16.50 -21.81
C ILE A 117 8.22 17.07 -22.12
N VAL A 118 9.24 16.67 -21.35
CA VAL A 118 10.62 17.12 -21.58
C VAL A 118 11.15 16.64 -22.94
N GLY A 119 10.92 15.37 -23.29
CA GLY A 119 11.33 14.82 -24.58
C GLY A 119 10.64 15.50 -25.77
N ALA A 120 9.38 15.88 -25.62
CA ALA A 120 8.63 16.64 -26.64
C ALA A 120 9.13 18.08 -26.78
N LEU A 121 9.47 18.75 -25.67
CA LEU A 121 10.07 20.10 -25.70
C LEU A 121 11.43 20.08 -26.41
N ILE A 122 12.30 19.14 -26.02
CA ILE A 122 13.61 18.96 -26.67
C ILE A 122 13.42 18.68 -28.16
N ALA A 123 12.53 17.76 -28.53
CA ALA A 123 12.23 17.46 -29.94
C ALA A 123 11.69 18.68 -30.72
N SER A 124 10.94 19.57 -30.06
CA SER A 124 10.42 20.79 -30.69
C SER A 124 11.50 21.85 -30.93
N GLU A 125 12.49 21.96 -30.05
CA GLU A 125 13.65 22.85 -30.24
C GLU A 125 14.57 22.35 -31.37
N PHE A 126 14.75 21.03 -31.49
CA PHE A 126 15.48 20.42 -32.61
C PHE A 126 14.76 20.60 -33.96
N LYS A 127 13.42 20.60 -33.98
CA LYS A 127 12.66 20.94 -35.20
C LYS A 127 12.79 22.41 -35.62
N SER A 128 13.08 23.29 -34.67
CA SER A 128 13.18 24.74 -34.89
C SER A 128 14.56 25.18 -35.37
N SER A 129 15.58 24.35 -35.21
CA SER A 129 16.98 24.67 -35.52
C SER A 129 17.43 24.25 -36.93
N SER A 130 16.54 23.68 -37.75
CA SER A 130 16.85 23.28 -39.14
C SER A 130 16.81 24.44 -40.16
N TYR A 131 16.81 25.70 -39.71
CA TYR A 131 17.07 26.87 -40.55
C TYR A 131 17.98 27.88 -39.84
N SER A 132 19.25 27.49 -39.66
CA SER A 132 20.36 28.46 -39.58
C SER A 132 21.67 27.70 -39.73
N SER A 133 22.17 27.68 -40.96
CA SER A 133 23.58 27.43 -41.24
C SER A 133 24.45 28.40 -40.44
N GLY A 134 25.12 27.93 -39.39
CA GLY A 134 26.04 28.76 -38.61
C GLY A 134 26.83 27.94 -37.60
N SER A 135 28.13 27.89 -37.79
CA SER A 135 29.17 27.29 -36.94
C SER A 135 28.95 27.47 -35.42
N GLY A 136 29.27 26.44 -34.62
CA GLY A 136 29.63 26.65 -33.22
C GLY A 136 29.32 25.49 -32.27
N SER A 137 30.39 24.79 -31.86
CA SER A 137 30.57 24.07 -30.59
C SER A 137 29.49 24.27 -29.50
N GLY A 138 28.91 23.18 -28.97
CA GLY A 138 28.25 23.25 -27.65
C GLY A 138 27.36 22.07 -27.22
N SER A 139 27.98 21.11 -26.51
CA SER A 139 27.45 20.33 -25.37
C SER A 139 26.05 19.65 -25.41
N GLY A 140 26.06 18.33 -25.20
CA GLY A 140 25.06 17.64 -24.37
C GLY A 140 24.22 16.58 -25.09
N PHE A 141 24.68 15.33 -25.04
CA PHE A 141 23.97 14.13 -25.53
C PHE A 141 23.66 14.10 -27.03
N GLY A 142 24.69 13.78 -27.81
CA GLY A 142 24.52 13.46 -29.23
C GLY A 142 23.70 12.18 -29.41
N PHE A 143 22.42 12.32 -29.73
CA PHE A 143 21.77 11.37 -30.61
C PHE A 143 22.23 11.71 -32.02
N SER A 144 23.07 10.86 -32.61
CA SER A 144 23.35 10.94 -34.04
C SER A 144 22.00 10.91 -34.77
N PRO A 145 21.71 11.87 -35.67
CA PRO A 145 20.56 11.76 -36.55
C PRO A 145 20.71 10.45 -37.30
N ILE A 146 19.80 9.50 -37.06
CA ILE A 146 19.72 8.27 -37.85
C ILE A 146 19.19 8.73 -39.20
N GLY A 147 20.10 8.93 -40.14
CA GLY A 147 19.78 9.33 -41.51
C GLY A 147 18.71 8.40 -42.09
N GLY A 148 17.59 8.99 -42.48
CA GLY A 148 16.48 8.29 -43.15
C GLY A 148 15.10 8.38 -42.49
N LEU A 149 14.94 9.05 -41.34
CA LEU A 149 13.65 9.21 -40.67
C LEU A 149 13.25 10.69 -40.59
N ASP A 150 12.69 11.20 -41.69
CA ASP A 150 12.11 12.54 -41.83
C ASP A 150 11.30 12.97 -40.60
N GLY A 151 11.86 13.83 -39.74
CA GLY A 151 11.23 14.72 -38.75
C GLY A 151 10.22 14.16 -37.73
N ILE A 152 9.69 12.96 -37.93
CA ILE A 152 8.66 12.26 -37.15
C ILE A 152 9.36 11.16 -36.35
N GLY A 153 10.35 10.49 -36.95
CA GLY A 153 11.13 9.44 -36.28
C GLY A 153 12.02 9.98 -35.15
N GLU A 154 12.67 11.13 -35.35
CA GLU A 154 13.52 11.75 -34.31
C GLU A 154 12.69 12.30 -33.15
N SER A 155 11.53 12.92 -33.42
CA SER A 155 10.60 13.35 -32.37
C SER A 155 10.02 12.16 -31.59
N PHE A 156 9.70 11.06 -32.28
CA PHE A 156 9.22 9.84 -31.64
C PHE A 156 10.30 9.17 -30.78
N LEU A 157 11.54 9.13 -31.27
CA LEU A 157 12.67 8.59 -30.53
C LEU A 157 12.95 9.43 -29.28
N GLY A 158 12.99 10.77 -29.39
CA GLY A 158 13.17 11.69 -28.26
C GLY A 158 12.08 11.55 -27.19
N MET A 159 10.81 11.41 -27.60
CA MET A 159 9.71 11.12 -26.68
C MET A 159 9.84 9.74 -26.03
N ALA A 160 10.19 8.70 -26.79
CA ALA A 160 10.33 7.34 -26.28
C ALA A 160 11.47 7.22 -25.25
N ILE A 161 12.60 7.88 -25.50
CA ILE A 161 13.74 7.95 -24.58
C ILE A 161 13.36 8.77 -23.35
N GLY A 162 12.71 9.93 -23.54
CA GLY A 162 12.22 10.77 -22.45
C GLY A 162 11.29 10.02 -21.51
N ILE A 163 10.27 9.33 -22.05
CA ILE A 163 9.34 8.49 -21.28
C ILE A 163 10.10 7.41 -20.52
N THR A 164 11.03 6.71 -21.17
CA THR A 164 11.74 5.59 -20.56
C THR A 164 12.68 6.07 -19.43
N ALA A 165 13.49 7.09 -19.68
CA ALA A 165 14.39 7.68 -18.70
C ALA A 165 13.62 8.30 -17.53
N GLY A 166 12.53 9.02 -17.83
CA GLY A 166 11.62 9.59 -16.85
C GLY A 166 10.96 8.51 -15.98
N ALA A 167 10.45 7.43 -16.59
CA ALA A 167 9.80 6.34 -15.87
C ALA A 167 10.79 5.58 -14.96
N ILE A 168 12.02 5.34 -15.41
CA ILE A 168 13.07 4.71 -14.61
C ILE A 168 13.39 5.59 -13.39
N THR A 169 13.64 6.87 -13.62
CA THR A 169 13.98 7.83 -12.55
C THR A 169 12.84 7.99 -11.56
N GLY A 170 11.61 8.17 -12.05
CA GLY A 170 10.42 8.26 -11.21
C GLY A 170 10.15 6.98 -10.42
N LYS A 171 10.40 5.80 -11.00
CA LYS A 171 10.32 4.51 -10.30
C LYS A 171 11.35 4.42 -9.18
N LEU A 172 12.59 4.86 -9.42
CA LEU A 172 13.66 4.86 -8.42
C LEU A 172 13.27 5.73 -7.22
N ILE A 173 12.84 6.98 -7.48
CA ILE A 173 12.38 7.90 -6.44
C ILE A 173 11.18 7.33 -5.68
N GLY A 174 10.18 6.80 -6.40
CA GLY A 174 9.00 6.16 -5.80
C GLY A 174 9.32 4.83 -5.09
N SER A 175 10.48 4.23 -5.32
CA SER A 175 10.94 3.02 -4.65
C SER A 175 11.63 3.30 -3.30
N SER A 176 11.94 4.57 -3.00
CA SER A 176 12.52 4.97 -1.73
C SER A 176 11.65 4.53 -0.55
N ARG A 177 12.31 4.13 0.55
CA ARG A 177 11.66 3.73 1.79
C ARG A 177 11.82 4.86 2.79
N ILE A 178 10.76 5.15 3.53
CA ILE A 178 10.79 6.13 4.62
C ILE A 178 11.26 5.39 5.88
N LYS A 179 12.18 6.01 6.62
CA LYS A 179 12.77 5.47 7.85
C LYS A 179 12.15 6.13 9.08
N ILE A 180 11.79 5.32 10.07
CA ILE A 180 11.38 5.70 11.42
C ILE A 180 12.38 5.04 12.37
N SER A 181 13.15 5.83 13.12
CA SER A 181 14.16 5.29 14.04
C SER A 181 13.59 5.25 15.45
N LEU A 182 13.59 4.05 16.05
CA LEU A 182 13.09 3.79 17.40
C LEU A 182 14.23 3.49 18.38
N ASN A 183 15.25 2.74 17.96
CA ASN A 183 16.37 2.29 18.78
C ASN A 183 15.96 1.64 20.11
N GLY A 184 14.81 0.95 20.14
CA GLY A 184 14.24 0.40 21.37
C GLY A 184 13.73 1.42 22.38
N ASP A 185 13.76 2.73 22.07
CA ASP A 185 13.38 3.79 22.99
C ASP A 185 11.87 4.06 22.96
N TRP A 186 11.26 3.93 24.13
CA TRP A 186 9.86 4.21 24.37
C TRP A 186 9.46 5.65 24.03
N LYS A 187 10.34 6.62 24.32
CA LYS A 187 10.05 8.05 24.09
C LYS A 187 9.99 8.35 22.59
N SER A 188 10.91 7.78 21.82
CA SER A 188 10.92 7.85 20.37
C SER A 188 9.68 7.20 19.76
N TYR A 189 9.29 6.03 20.27
CA TYR A 189 8.06 5.35 19.86
C TYR A 189 6.81 6.17 20.13
N SER A 190 6.63 6.68 21.35
CA SER A 190 5.46 7.46 21.74
C SER A 190 5.25 8.67 20.82
N LYS A 191 6.32 9.38 20.47
CA LYS A 191 6.29 10.51 19.52
C LYS A 191 5.89 10.09 18.10
N GLN A 192 6.30 8.91 17.66
CA GLN A 192 6.12 8.44 16.29
C GLN A 192 4.87 7.55 16.13
N ARG A 193 4.22 7.14 17.23
CA ARG A 193 3.06 6.24 17.25
C ARG A 193 1.92 6.73 16.36
N GLU A 194 1.62 8.03 16.38
CA GLU A 194 0.58 8.62 15.53
C GLU A 194 0.90 8.50 14.03
N GLN A 195 2.19 8.54 13.66
CA GLN A 195 2.59 8.28 12.27
C GLN A 195 2.48 6.79 11.93
N LEU A 196 2.80 5.91 12.88
CA LEU A 196 2.66 4.45 12.72
C LEU A 196 1.18 4.03 12.58
N LYS A 197 0.25 4.65 13.31
CA LYS A 197 -1.19 4.44 13.14
C LYS A 197 -1.69 4.81 11.74
N LYS A 198 -1.11 5.82 11.09
CA LYS A 198 -1.50 6.20 9.72
C LYS A 198 -1.13 5.13 8.68
N ILE A 199 -0.17 4.27 8.99
CA ILE A 199 0.30 3.21 8.09
C ILE A 199 -0.23 1.81 8.47
N SER A 200 -0.88 1.67 9.63
CA SER A 200 -1.47 0.40 10.07
C SER A 200 -2.68 -0.01 9.21
N ILE A 201 -2.95 -1.32 9.18
CA ILE A 201 -4.11 -1.89 8.48
C ILE A 201 -5.40 -1.52 9.22
N THR A 202 -5.40 -1.68 10.55
CA THR A 202 -6.49 -1.25 11.40
C THR A 202 -6.39 0.26 11.60
N LYS A 203 -7.43 0.98 11.19
CA LYS A 203 -7.56 2.40 11.53
C LYS A 203 -8.06 2.47 12.97
N GLN A 204 -7.20 2.93 13.88
CA GLN A 204 -7.55 3.28 15.24
C GLN A 204 -7.76 4.79 15.34
#